data_AF-A0A4Q0ZSK1-F1
#
_entry.id   AF-A0A4Q0ZSK1-F1
#
_cell.length_a   1.000
_cell.length_b   1.000
_cell.length_c   1.000
_cell.angle_alpha   90.00
_cell.angle_beta   90.00
_cell.angle_gamma   90.00
#
_symmetry.space_group_name_H-M   'P 1'
#
loop_
_entity.id
_entity.type
_entity.pdbx_description
1 polymer ?
#
loop_
_entity_poly.entity_id
_entity_poly.type
_entity_poly.pdbx_seq_one_letter_code
_entity_poly.pdbx_strand_id
1 'polypeptide(L)'
;MKLIFISVFLSVFMHGSSYKYNNILMQGKFNVSYNKNKIKNLNFFYNLGIYQNIKNDFKVPSFCFLVPKEDRKYYVKNKSKFKVCIYANKNIVYILNKTNRYTKNDDFIVKLDNVKISVSGEKHKNKCTSNAKSFLSMTNKINYCLKDINNM
;
A
#
# COMPACT_ATOMS: atom_id res chain seq x y z
N MET A 1 18.59 6.76 -48.10
CA MET A 1 17.58 7.29 -47.15
C MET A 1 17.11 6.21 -46.17
N LYS A 2 17.98 5.75 -45.25
CA LYS A 2 17.62 4.77 -44.20
C LYS A 2 18.11 5.14 -42.80
N LEU A 3 18.70 6.32 -42.63
CA LEU A 3 19.37 6.73 -41.38
C LEU A 3 18.58 7.75 -40.54
N ILE A 4 17.40 8.20 -40.99
CA ILE A 4 16.63 9.24 -40.28
C ILE A 4 15.62 8.63 -39.29
N PHE A 5 15.29 7.35 -39.39
CA PHE A 5 14.30 6.71 -38.50
C PHE A 5 14.82 6.31 -37.12
N ILE A 6 16.15 6.29 -36.91
CA ILE A 6 16.74 5.88 -35.63
C ILE A 6 16.78 7.05 -34.61
N SER A 7 16.87 8.30 -35.07
CA SER A 7 16.87 9.47 -34.16
C SER A 7 15.50 9.73 -33.51
N VAL A 8 14.41 9.35 -34.17
CA VAL A 8 13.05 9.53 -33.61
C VAL A 8 12.78 8.55 -32.47
N PHE A 9 13.30 7.32 -32.53
CA PHE A 9 13.14 6.35 -31.44
C PHE A 9 14.00 6.64 -30.20
N LEU A 10 15.15 7.30 -30.35
CA LEU A 10 15.97 7.74 -29.22
C LEU A 10 15.37 8.94 -28.46
N SER A 11 14.54 9.75 -29.10
CA SER A 11 13.83 10.85 -28.43
C SER A 11 12.68 10.38 -27.52
N VAL A 12 12.18 9.15 -27.69
CA VAL A 12 11.17 8.57 -26.78
C VAL A 12 11.81 8.00 -25.50
N PHE A 13 13.11 7.69 -25.54
CA PHE A 13 13.87 7.19 -24.38
C PHE A 13 14.64 8.28 -23.62
N MET A 14 14.72 9.49 -24.17
CA MET A 14 15.19 10.67 -23.45
C MET A 14 13.98 11.47 -22.98
N HIS A 15 13.49 11.10 -21.80
CA HIS A 15 12.64 11.83 -20.83
C HIS A 15 11.84 10.79 -20.03
N GLY A 16 12.52 9.76 -19.51
CA GLY A 16 12.09 9.06 -18.29
C GLY A 16 12.19 10.06 -17.15
N SER A 17 11.25 10.99 -17.12
CA SER A 17 11.36 12.22 -16.35
C SER A 17 11.60 11.90 -14.88
N SER A 18 12.38 12.74 -14.22
CA SER A 18 12.44 12.90 -12.76
C SER A 18 11.04 13.29 -12.26
N TYR A 19 10.12 12.33 -12.27
CA TYR A 19 8.75 12.54 -11.82
C TYR A 19 8.77 12.53 -10.29
N LYS A 20 8.99 13.70 -9.68
CA LYS A 20 8.90 13.99 -8.23
C LYS A 20 7.86 13.11 -7.52
N TYR A 21 8.28 11.97 -6.98
CA TYR A 21 7.35 11.00 -6.38
C TYR A 21 7.36 11.10 -4.85
N ASN A 22 6.16 11.14 -4.28
CA ASN A 22 5.97 10.84 -2.86
C ASN A 22 5.72 9.34 -2.73
N ASN A 23 6.38 8.69 -1.79
CA ASN A 23 6.18 7.27 -1.52
C ASN A 23 5.56 7.08 -0.14
N ILE A 24 4.45 6.34 -0.08
CA ILE A 24 3.77 5.93 1.15
C ILE A 24 4.01 4.45 1.38
N LEU A 25 4.78 4.15 2.41
CA LEU A 25 5.03 2.80 2.90
C LEU A 25 4.28 2.61 4.22
N MET A 26 3.56 1.49 4.34
CA MET A 26 2.93 1.13 5.60
C MET A 26 3.15 -0.35 5.94
N GLN A 27 3.41 -0.60 7.22
CA GLN A 27 3.41 -1.94 7.81
C GLN A 27 2.26 -2.02 8.81
N GLY A 28 1.23 -2.80 8.46
CA GLY A 28 0.06 -3.04 9.28
C GLY A 28 0.18 -4.35 10.04
N LYS A 29 -0.07 -4.30 11.34
CA LYS A 29 -0.15 -5.44 12.25
C LYS A 29 -1.61 -5.78 12.48
N PHE A 30 -1.99 -7.02 12.21
CA PHE A 30 -3.39 -7.47 12.26
C PHE A 30 -3.54 -8.71 13.11
N ASN A 31 -4.60 -8.75 13.90
CA ASN A 31 -5.09 -9.96 14.54
C ASN A 31 -6.07 -10.62 13.58
N VAL A 32 -5.69 -11.79 13.06
CA VAL A 32 -6.46 -12.55 12.08
C VAL A 32 -6.88 -13.87 12.71
N SER A 33 -8.17 -14.19 12.62
CA SER A 33 -8.72 -15.50 12.97
C SER A 33 -9.47 -16.06 11.78
N TYR A 34 -9.48 -17.38 11.66
CA TYR A 34 -10.15 -18.10 10.58
C TYR A 34 -11.14 -19.09 11.17
N ASN A 35 -12.39 -19.03 10.73
CA ASN A 35 -13.46 -19.90 11.19
C ASN A 35 -13.56 -19.99 12.72
N LYS A 36 -13.43 -18.83 13.40
CA LYS A 36 -13.41 -18.69 14.87
C LYS A 36 -12.29 -19.43 15.62
N ASN A 37 -11.32 -20.01 14.91
CA ASN A 37 -10.13 -20.64 15.48
C ASN A 37 -8.96 -19.64 15.66
N LYS A 38 -7.94 -20.09 16.41
CA LYS A 38 -6.67 -19.44 16.81
C LYS A 38 -6.37 -18.08 16.15
N ILE A 39 -6.39 -17.03 16.96
CA ILE A 39 -5.90 -15.69 16.58
C ILE A 39 -4.41 -15.76 16.30
N LYS A 40 -4.00 -15.25 15.15
CA LYS A 40 -2.59 -15.03 14.80
C LYS A 40 -2.35 -13.55 14.58
N ASN A 41 -1.25 -13.06 15.13
CA ASN A 41 -0.77 -11.71 14.86
C ASN A 41 0.13 -11.73 13.62
N LEU A 42 -0.22 -10.95 12.62
CA LEU A 42 0.32 -11.06 11.27
C LEU A 42 0.63 -9.68 10.71
N ASN A 43 1.77 -9.57 10.03
CA ASN A 43 2.23 -8.33 9.42
C ASN A 43 1.90 -8.30 7.92
N PHE A 44 1.39 -7.17 7.46
CA PHE A 44 1.05 -6.92 6.06
C PHE A 44 1.61 -5.57 5.63
N PHE A 45 1.86 -5.44 4.33
CA PHE A 45 2.58 -4.29 3.79
C PHE A 45 1.77 -3.60 2.71
N TYR A 46 1.86 -2.28 2.69
CA TYR A 46 1.28 -1.42 1.69
C TYR A 46 2.39 -0.51 1.15
N ASN A 47 2.41 -0.34 -0.16
CA ASN A 47 3.36 0.52 -0.86
C ASN A 47 2.61 1.23 -1.99
N LEU A 48 2.63 2.56 -1.98
CA LEU A 48 2.04 3.40 -3.02
C LEU A 48 2.97 4.55 -3.36
N GLY A 49 3.41 4.60 -4.62
CA GLY A 49 4.00 5.79 -5.21
C GLY A 49 2.92 6.74 -5.73
N ILE A 50 3.04 8.03 -5.43
CA ILE A 50 2.13 9.09 -5.86
C ILE A 50 2.92 10.11 -6.68
N TYR A 51 2.51 10.25 -7.93
CA TYR A 51 3.03 11.24 -8.87
C TYR A 51 2.29 12.56 -8.69
N GLN A 52 2.65 13.36 -7.67
CA GLN A 52 2.37 14.80 -7.57
C GLN A 52 2.70 15.35 -6.18
N ASN A 53 3.06 16.64 -6.15
CA ASN A 53 2.89 17.47 -4.96
C ASN A 53 1.38 17.69 -4.78
N ILE A 54 0.79 17.02 -3.80
CA ILE A 54 -0.67 17.02 -3.64
C ILE A 54 -1.07 18.31 -2.93
N LYS A 55 -1.45 19.34 -3.72
CA LYS A 55 -2.13 20.53 -3.18
C LYS A 55 -3.44 20.17 -2.46
N ASN A 56 -4.05 19.07 -2.87
CA ASN A 56 -5.28 18.52 -2.29
C ASN A 56 -4.98 17.38 -1.31
N ASP A 57 -5.93 17.07 -0.44
CA ASP A 57 -5.82 15.91 0.44
C ASP A 57 -5.79 14.60 -0.37
N PHE A 58 -4.81 13.75 -0.05
CA PHE A 58 -4.78 12.35 -0.44
C PHE A 58 -6.04 11.63 0.04
N LYS A 59 -6.73 10.99 -0.91
CA LYS A 59 -7.97 10.24 -0.70
C LYS A 59 -7.88 8.91 -1.43
N VAL A 60 -8.11 7.83 -0.70
CA VAL A 60 -8.27 6.47 -1.25
C VAL A 60 -9.49 5.82 -0.63
N PRO A 61 -10.22 4.95 -1.36
CA PRO A 61 -11.39 4.28 -0.82
C PRO A 61 -11.04 3.21 0.22
N SER A 62 -9.81 2.69 0.19
CA SER A 62 -9.33 1.67 1.10
C SER A 62 -7.81 1.57 1.10
N PHE A 63 -7.24 1.07 2.20
CA PHE A 63 -5.83 0.66 2.28
C PHE A 63 -5.73 -0.87 2.22
N CYS A 64 -5.22 -1.41 1.11
CA CYS A 64 -5.10 -2.85 0.90
C CYS A 64 -3.67 -3.35 1.12
N PHE A 65 -3.44 -4.01 2.26
CA PHE A 65 -2.16 -4.55 2.66
C PHE A 65 -1.99 -5.99 2.16
N LEU A 66 -0.79 -6.31 1.67
CA LEU A 66 -0.42 -7.61 1.12
C LEU A 66 0.49 -8.36 2.09
N VAL A 67 0.39 -9.69 2.08
CA VAL A 67 1.30 -10.57 2.81
C VAL A 67 2.70 -10.53 2.16
N PRO A 68 3.79 -10.36 2.94
CA PRO A 68 5.17 -10.52 2.48
C PRO A 68 5.38 -11.83 1.74
N LYS A 69 6.24 -11.87 0.73
CA LYS A 69 6.54 -13.12 0.01
C LYS A 69 7.01 -14.22 0.98
N GLU A 70 7.84 -13.85 1.95
CA GLU A 70 8.47 -14.72 2.94
C GLU A 70 7.44 -15.37 3.87
N ASP A 71 6.44 -14.62 4.32
CA ASP A 71 5.51 -15.12 5.33
C ASP A 71 4.37 -15.97 4.74
N ARG A 72 4.22 -16.04 3.40
CA ARG A 72 3.11 -16.74 2.72
C ARG A 72 2.88 -18.18 3.17
N LYS A 73 3.93 -18.88 3.59
CA LYS A 73 3.86 -20.29 4.02
C LYS A 73 3.13 -20.47 5.37
N TYR A 74 3.08 -19.43 6.22
CA TYR A 74 2.46 -19.50 7.56
C TYR A 74 0.94 -19.28 7.55
N TYR A 75 0.40 -18.90 6.39
CA TYR A 75 -0.99 -18.54 6.18
C TYR A 75 -1.73 -19.71 5.54
N VAL A 76 -2.33 -20.57 6.38
CA VAL A 76 -3.24 -21.68 6.03
C VAL A 76 -2.75 -22.56 4.87
N LYS A 77 -2.26 -23.78 5.20
CA LYS A 77 -1.85 -24.81 4.25
C LYS A 77 -2.87 -24.91 3.10
N ASN A 78 -2.41 -24.74 1.84
CA ASN A 78 -3.18 -24.77 0.60
C ASN A 78 -4.06 -23.54 0.26
N LYS A 79 -4.06 -22.45 1.04
CA LYS A 79 -4.73 -21.20 0.66
C LYS A 79 -3.72 -20.13 0.24
N SER A 80 -3.97 -19.59 -0.94
CA SER A 80 -3.18 -18.63 -1.66
C SER A 80 -2.93 -17.32 -0.90
N LYS A 81 -1.98 -16.54 -1.45
CA LYS A 81 -1.79 -15.10 -1.20
C LYS A 81 -3.11 -14.41 -0.86
N PHE A 82 -3.22 -13.79 0.30
CA PHE A 82 -4.37 -12.96 0.65
C PHE A 82 -3.94 -11.53 0.97
N LYS A 83 -4.90 -10.62 0.93
CA LYS A 83 -4.71 -9.21 1.27
C LYS A 83 -5.78 -8.77 2.24
N VAL A 84 -5.45 -7.83 3.12
CA VAL A 84 -6.38 -7.21 4.05
C VAL A 84 -6.62 -5.79 3.59
N CYS A 85 -7.87 -5.44 3.28
CA CYS A 85 -8.25 -4.09 2.93
C CYS A 85 -9.00 -3.43 4.09
N ILE A 86 -8.51 -2.27 4.51
CA ILE A 86 -9.13 -1.41 5.52
C ILE A 86 -9.97 -0.36 4.81
N TYR A 87 -11.26 -0.35 5.11
CA TYR A 87 -12.21 0.69 4.72
C TYR A 87 -12.57 1.54 5.93
N ALA A 88 -13.30 2.63 5.72
CA ALA A 88 -13.72 3.54 6.80
C ALA A 88 -14.48 2.83 7.94
N ASN A 89 -15.31 1.84 7.62
CA ASN A 89 -16.21 1.18 8.57
C ASN A 89 -15.95 -0.32 8.78
N LYS A 90 -15.05 -0.94 8.02
CA LYS A 90 -14.79 -2.39 8.10
C LYS A 90 -13.43 -2.77 7.55
N ASN A 91 -12.95 -3.92 7.99
CA ASN A 91 -11.78 -4.59 7.43
C ASN A 91 -12.24 -5.84 6.69
N ILE A 92 -11.71 -6.07 5.49
CA ILE A 92 -12.09 -7.22 4.65
C ILE A 92 -10.83 -7.99 4.26
N VAL A 93 -10.90 -9.32 4.35
CA VAL A 93 -9.90 -10.22 3.79
C VAL A 93 -10.31 -10.64 2.38
N TYR A 94 -9.36 -10.57 1.46
CA TYR A 94 -9.51 -11.08 0.10
C TYR A 94 -8.50 -12.18 -0.17
N ILE A 95 -8.95 -13.30 -0.72
CA ILE A 95 -8.10 -14.44 -1.07
C ILE A 95 -7.91 -14.47 -2.58
N LEU A 96 -6.67 -14.67 -3.03
CA LEU A 96 -6.36 -14.90 -4.44
C LEU A 96 -6.80 -16.31 -4.86
N ASN A 97 -7.73 -16.42 -5.80
CA ASN A 97 -8.15 -17.72 -6.32
C ASN A 97 -7.15 -18.25 -7.38
N LYS A 98 -7.38 -19.47 -7.88
CA LYS A 98 -6.54 -20.10 -8.93
C LYS A 98 -6.51 -19.31 -10.24
N THR A 99 -7.56 -18.51 -10.52
CA THR A 99 -7.65 -17.64 -11.70
C THR A 99 -6.95 -16.28 -11.51
N ASN A 100 -6.12 -16.13 -10.47
CA ASN A 100 -5.43 -14.88 -10.10
C ASN A 100 -6.36 -13.68 -9.83
N ARG A 101 -7.60 -13.95 -9.37
CA ARG A 101 -8.55 -12.92 -8.95
C ARG A 101 -8.72 -12.94 -7.43
N TYR A 102 -8.75 -11.75 -6.83
CA TYR A 102 -9.04 -11.61 -5.40
C TYR A 102 -10.54 -11.65 -5.17
N THR A 103 -10.97 -12.50 -4.24
CA THR A 103 -12.39 -12.64 -3.84
C THR A 103 -12.53 -12.41 -2.36
N LYS A 104 -13.60 -11.72 -1.95
CA LYS A 104 -13.93 -11.48 -0.54
C LYS A 104 -14.11 -12.83 0.16
N ASN A 105 -13.54 -12.98 1.35
CA ASN A 105 -13.77 -14.16 2.17
C ASN A 105 -14.29 -13.74 3.54
N ASP A 106 -15.45 -14.29 3.91
CA ASP A 106 -16.17 -13.96 5.13
C ASP A 106 -15.84 -14.90 6.31
N ASP A 107 -15.06 -15.97 6.06
CA ASP A 107 -14.58 -16.90 7.09
C ASP A 107 -13.45 -16.30 7.95
N PHE A 108 -12.84 -15.21 7.47
CA PHE A 108 -11.78 -14.50 8.18
C PHE A 108 -12.35 -13.32 8.98
N ILE A 109 -12.05 -13.31 10.28
CA ILE A 109 -12.26 -12.13 11.12
C ILE A 109 -10.91 -11.46 11.30
N VAL A 110 -10.82 -10.18 10.91
CA VAL A 110 -9.58 -9.39 10.95
C VAL A 110 -9.76 -8.07 11.69
N LYS A 111 -8.88 -7.83 12.66
CA LYS A 111 -8.83 -6.59 13.43
C LYS A 111 -7.46 -5.94 13.24
N LEU A 112 -7.46 -4.66 12.87
CA LEU A 112 -6.25 -3.85 12.85
C LEU A 112 -5.79 -3.62 14.30
N ASP A 113 -4.51 -3.87 14.57
CA ASP A 113 -3.85 -3.53 15.84
C ASP A 113 -3.18 -2.16 15.73
N ASN A 114 -2.22 -2.02 14.81
CA ASN A 114 -1.51 -0.78 14.53
C ASN A 114 -0.97 -0.78 13.10
N VAL A 115 -0.77 0.41 12.53
CA VAL A 115 -0.08 0.64 11.27
C VAL A 115 1.06 1.62 11.50
N LYS A 116 2.29 1.19 11.18
CA LYS A 116 3.43 2.10 11.05
C LYS A 116 3.43 2.66 9.64
N ILE A 117 3.33 3.98 9.53
CA ILE A 117 3.32 4.75 8.28
C ILE A 117 4.67 5.41 8.10
N SER A 118 5.22 5.38 6.88
CA SER A 118 6.41 6.11 6.47
C SER A 118 6.11 6.78 5.13
N VAL A 119 6.18 8.11 5.10
CA VAL A 119 6.02 8.92 3.89
C VAL A 119 7.35 9.59 3.59
N SER A 120 7.84 9.47 2.36
CA SER A 120 9.07 10.11 1.90
C SER A 120 8.82 10.85 0.59
N GLY A 121 9.33 12.08 0.47
CA GLY A 121 9.34 12.82 -0.79
C GLY A 121 10.68 12.71 -1.51
N GLU A 122 10.68 12.80 -2.84
CA GLU A 122 11.92 12.89 -3.62
C GLU A 122 12.59 14.27 -3.51
N LYS A 123 11.78 15.34 -3.37
CA LYS A 123 12.27 16.73 -3.30
C LYS A 123 13.06 17.05 -2.03
N HIS A 124 12.75 16.39 -0.92
CA HIS A 124 13.41 16.59 0.37
C HIS A 124 13.68 15.20 0.95
N LYS A 125 14.90 14.92 1.43
CA LYS A 125 15.24 13.66 2.15
C LYS A 125 14.43 13.46 3.45
N ASN A 126 13.41 14.29 3.68
CA ASN A 126 12.54 14.31 4.82
C ASN A 126 11.64 13.07 4.80
N LYS A 127 11.65 12.37 5.93
CA LYS A 127 10.87 11.17 6.16
C LYS A 127 9.92 11.43 7.32
N CYS A 128 8.63 11.45 7.03
CA CYS A 128 7.61 11.49 8.05
C CYS A 128 7.28 10.05 8.49
N THR A 129 7.37 9.76 9.78
CA THR A 129 7.01 8.44 10.33
C THR A 129 5.97 8.60 11.42
N SER A 130 4.90 7.81 11.39
CA SER A 130 3.84 7.87 12.40
C SER A 130 3.13 6.53 12.59
N ASN A 131 2.41 6.36 13.69
CA ASN A 131 1.57 5.19 13.97
C ASN A 131 0.09 5.55 13.88
N ALA A 132 -0.75 4.65 13.37
CA ALA A 132 -2.20 4.82 13.22
C ALA A 132 -2.96 3.54 13.58
N LYS A 133 -4.18 3.68 14.13
CA LYS A 133 -5.02 2.54 14.55
C LYS A 133 -6.36 2.43 13.81
N SER A 134 -6.63 3.32 12.85
CA SER A 134 -7.90 3.35 12.10
C SER A 134 -7.70 3.92 10.70
N PHE A 135 -8.67 3.67 9.81
CA PHE A 135 -8.73 4.26 8.46
C PHE A 135 -8.57 5.78 8.50
N LEU A 136 -9.39 6.46 9.31
CA LEU A 136 -9.37 7.92 9.45
C LEU A 136 -8.01 8.43 9.95
N SER A 137 -7.44 7.75 10.96
CA SER A 137 -6.13 8.13 11.51
C SER A 137 -5.01 7.95 10.47
N MET A 138 -5.05 6.90 9.65
CA MET A 138 -4.10 6.71 8.55
C MET A 138 -4.21 7.84 7.52
N THR A 139 -5.41 8.14 7.05
CA THR A 139 -5.64 9.21 6.07
C THR A 139 -5.17 10.56 6.60
N ASN A 140 -5.50 10.91 7.84
CA ASN A 140 -5.09 12.19 8.44
C ASN A 140 -3.57 12.30 8.58
N LYS A 141 -2.90 11.23 9.04
CA LYS A 141 -1.44 11.22 9.20
C LYS A 141 -0.72 11.29 7.86
N ILE A 142 -1.20 10.57 6.85
CA ILE A 142 -0.66 10.64 5.49
C ILE A 142 -0.81 12.06 4.94
N ASN A 143 -2.00 12.67 5.06
CA ASN A 143 -2.24 14.03 4.60
C ASN A 143 -1.36 15.06 5.31
N TYR A 144 -1.23 14.94 6.63
CA TYR A 144 -0.32 15.78 7.40
C TYR A 144 1.12 15.66 6.90
N CYS A 145 1.64 14.42 6.79
CA CYS A 145 2.99 14.17 6.28
C CYS A 145 3.21 14.72 4.87
N LEU A 146 2.24 14.53 3.97
CA LEU A 146 2.35 15.01 2.59
C LEU A 146 2.32 16.54 2.50
N LYS A 147 1.51 17.22 3.32
CA LYS A 147 1.50 18.69 3.38
C LYS A 147 2.83 19.23 3.92
N ASP A 148 3.33 18.63 4.99
CA ASP A 148 4.61 18.99 5.61
C ASP A 148 5.78 18.83 4.63
N ILE A 149 5.89 17.67 3.97
CA ILE A 149 6.94 17.37 2.98
C ILE A 149 6.89 18.29 1.75
N ASN A 150 5.70 18.77 1.37
CA ASN A 150 5.50 19.52 0.13
C ASN A 150 5.44 21.05 0.31
N ASN A 151 5.20 21.53 1.54
CA ASN A 151 5.18 22.96 1.88
C ASN A 151 6.52 23.43 2.51
N MET A 152 7.40 22.52 2.89
CA MET A 152 8.85 22.77 3.02
C MET A 152 9.50 22.94 1.63
#